data_AF-A0A929NER0-F1
#
_entry.id   AF-A0A929NER0-F1
#
_cell.length_a   1.000
_cell.length_b   1.000
_cell.length_c   1.000
_cell.angle_alpha   90.00
_cell.angle_beta   90.00
_cell.angle_gamma   90.00
#
_symmetry.space_group_name_H-M   'P 1'
#
loop_
_entity.id
_entity.type
_entity.pdbx_description
1 polymer ?
#
loop_
_entity_poly.entity_id
_entity_poly.type
_entity_poly.pdbx_seq_one_letter_code
_entity_poly.pdbx_strand_id
1 'polypeptide(L)'
;MNQQVDIYTETMAKVYTDQGHWAKAVEIYQHLVQKEPQRQDLIDALEHARQKMEKQPDTRPEELVPLFREWIELLLQQEKLERLKKLRNKL
;
A
#
# COMPACT_ATOMS: atom_id res chain seq x y z
N MET A 1 12.24 -24.48 -12.25
CA MET A 1 11.09 -23.58 -12.02
C MET A 1 10.49 -23.97 -10.68
N ASN A 2 10.87 -23.29 -9.61
CA ASN A 2 10.29 -23.53 -8.28
C ASN A 2 8.87 -22.97 -8.30
N GLN A 3 7.87 -23.84 -8.47
CA GLN A 3 6.52 -23.50 -8.06
C GLN A 3 6.55 -23.44 -6.54
N GLN A 4 6.81 -22.24 -6.02
CA GLN A 4 6.59 -21.95 -4.62
C GLN A 4 5.10 -22.21 -4.39
N VAL A 5 4.79 -23.29 -3.67
CA VAL A 5 3.41 -23.62 -3.32
C VAL A 5 3.01 -22.60 -2.28
N ASP A 6 2.62 -21.41 -2.73
CA ASP A 6 2.13 -20.39 -1.84
C ASP A 6 0.83 -20.92 -1.24
N ILE A 7 0.88 -21.15 0.08
CA ILE A 7 -0.27 -21.58 0.85
C ILE A 7 -1.21 -20.38 0.95
N TYR A 8 -2.01 -20.21 -0.08
CA TYR A 8 -3.05 -19.19 -0.16
C TYR A 8 -4.19 -19.58 0.78
N THR A 9 -4.44 -18.72 1.76
CA THR A 9 -5.49 -18.85 2.76
C THR A 9 -6.40 -17.63 2.73
N GLU A 10 -7.66 -17.82 3.10
CA GLU A 10 -8.63 -16.73 3.20
C GLU A 10 -8.17 -15.65 4.19
N THR A 11 -7.57 -16.05 5.32
CA THR A 11 -7.04 -15.10 6.31
C THR A 11 -5.96 -14.21 5.69
N MET A 12 -5.09 -14.76 4.85
CA MET A 12 -4.07 -13.97 4.17
C MET A 12 -4.69 -12.99 3.17
N ALA A 13 -5.70 -13.42 2.41
CA ALA A 13 -6.44 -12.55 1.50
C ALA A 13 -7.11 -11.37 2.25
N LYS A 14 -7.70 -11.65 3.40
CA LYS A 14 -8.30 -10.64 4.30
C LYS A 14 -7.25 -9.66 4.81
N VAL A 15 -6.10 -10.14 5.29
CA VAL A 15 -5.01 -9.25 5.76
C VAL A 15 -4.54 -8.32 4.65
N TYR A 16 -4.34 -8.80 3.42
CA TYR A 16 -3.96 -7.93 2.30
C TYR A 16 -5.08 -6.96 1.91
N THR A 17 -6.34 -7.36 2.03
CA THR A 17 -7.51 -6.48 1.84
C THR A 17 -7.50 -5.34 2.86
N ASP A 18 -7.28 -5.65 4.14
CA ASP A 18 -7.25 -4.66 5.23
C ASP A 18 -6.08 -3.68 5.09
N GLN A 19 -4.96 -4.14 4.52
CA GLN A 19 -3.79 -3.31 4.22
C GLN A 19 -3.96 -2.46 2.94
N GLY A 20 -5.04 -2.65 2.18
CA GLY A 20 -5.25 -1.98 0.91
C GLY A 20 -4.38 -2.52 -0.23
N HIS A 21 -3.73 -3.67 -0.06
CA HIS A 21 -2.97 -4.35 -1.11
C HIS A 21 -3.90 -5.15 -2.02
N TRP A 22 -4.75 -4.45 -2.76
CA TRP A 22 -5.83 -5.06 -3.54
C TRP A 22 -5.33 -6.04 -4.61
N ALA A 23 -4.22 -5.74 -5.28
CA ALA A 23 -3.66 -6.63 -6.30
C ALA A 23 -3.31 -8.03 -5.74
N LYS A 24 -2.62 -8.07 -4.60
CA LYS A 24 -2.29 -9.34 -3.91
C LYS A 24 -3.54 -10.02 -3.35
N ALA A 25 -4.48 -9.26 -2.80
CA ALA A 25 -5.74 -9.83 -2.31
C ALA A 25 -6.53 -10.51 -3.46
N VAL A 26 -6.62 -9.87 -4.63
CA VAL A 26 -7.28 -10.42 -5.82
C VAL A 26 -6.61 -11.71 -6.29
N GLU A 27 -5.28 -11.76 -6.33
CA GLU A 27 -4.53 -12.97 -6.69
C GLU A 27 -4.90 -14.16 -5.78
N ILE A 28 -4.88 -13.93 -4.46
CA ILE A 28 -5.16 -14.97 -3.47
C ILE A 28 -6.63 -15.41 -3.56
N TYR A 29 -7.59 -14.46 -3.61
CA TYR A 29 -9.00 -14.80 -3.74
C TYR A 29 -9.31 -15.55 -5.05
N GLN A 30 -8.66 -15.19 -6.16
CA GLN A 30 -8.83 -15.88 -7.43
C GLN A 30 -8.40 -17.35 -7.32
N HIS A 31 -7.28 -17.64 -6.65
CA HIS A 31 -6.83 -19.01 -6.43
C HIS A 31 -7.77 -19.79 -5.50
N LEU A 32 -8.31 -19.14 -4.47
CA LEU A 32 -9.27 -19.77 -3.54
C LEU A 32 -10.60 -20.09 -4.24
N VAL A 33 -11.12 -19.17 -5.06
CA VAL A 33 -12.35 -19.39 -5.85
C VAL A 33 -12.16 -20.51 -6.89
N GLN A 34 -10.99 -20.62 -7.51
CA GLN A 34 -10.69 -21.73 -8.43
C GLN A 34 -10.72 -23.09 -7.73
N LYS A 35 -10.33 -23.16 -6.45
CA LYS A 35 -10.38 -24.38 -5.65
C LYS A 35 -11.79 -24.67 -5.11
N GLU A 36 -12.50 -23.63 -4.69
CA GLU A 36 -13.82 -23.74 -4.06
C GLU A 36 -14.84 -22.82 -4.76
N PRO A 37 -15.30 -23.14 -5.99
CA PRO A 37 -16.14 -22.24 -6.78
C PRO A 37 -17.57 -22.07 -6.23
N GLN A 38 -17.95 -22.84 -5.21
CA GLN A 38 -19.27 -22.78 -4.56
C GLN A 38 -19.30 -21.81 -3.37
N ARG A 39 -18.14 -21.31 -2.96
CA ARG A 39 -17.96 -20.36 -1.86
C ARG A 39 -18.33 -18.95 -2.30
N GLN A 40 -19.61 -18.61 -2.17
CA GLN A 40 -20.11 -17.29 -2.55
C GLN A 40 -19.38 -16.15 -1.79
N ASP A 41 -19.01 -16.39 -0.54
CA ASP A 41 -18.24 -15.46 0.29
C ASP A 41 -16.89 -15.06 -0.34
N LEU A 42 -16.20 -16.00 -0.98
CA LEU A 42 -14.93 -15.75 -1.67
C LEU A 42 -15.13 -15.02 -3.01
N ILE A 43 -16.23 -15.32 -3.70
CA ILE A 43 -16.60 -14.66 -4.97
C ILE A 43 -16.93 -13.19 -4.69
N ASP A 44 -17.75 -12.92 -3.67
CA ASP A 44 -18.13 -11.57 -3.26
C ASP A 44 -16.89 -10.77 -2.81
N ALA A 45 -15.99 -11.41 -2.04
CA ALA A 45 -14.73 -10.80 -1.62
C ALA A 45 -13.79 -10.49 -2.79
N LEU A 46 -13.71 -11.38 -3.78
CA LEU A 46 -12.93 -11.18 -5.00
C LEU A 46 -13.46 -9.99 -5.82
N GLU A 47 -14.79 -9.90 -5.99
CA GLU A 47 -15.41 -8.81 -6.72
C GLU A 47 -15.18 -7.47 -6.02
N HIS A 48 -15.38 -7.41 -4.69
CA HIS A 48 -15.11 -6.22 -3.91
C HIS A 48 -13.64 -5.78 -4.03
N ALA A 49 -12.69 -6.71 -3.94
CA ALA A 49 -11.27 -6.41 -4.08
C ALA A 49 -10.92 -5.87 -5.48
N ARG A 50 -11.53 -6.42 -6.55
CA ARG A 50 -11.36 -5.90 -7.92
C ARG A 50 -11.89 -4.49 -8.08
N GLN A 51 -13.09 -4.21 -7.57
CA GLN A 51 -13.68 -2.87 -7.62
C GLN A 51 -12.81 -1.83 -6.88
N LYS A 52 -12.18 -2.23 -5.77
CA LYS A 52 -11.27 -1.35 -5.03
C LYS A 52 -9.94 -1.13 -5.75
N MET A 53 -9.39 -2.18 -6.37
CA MET A 53 -8.18 -2.09 -7.19
C MET A 53 -8.35 -1.13 -8.37
N GLU A 54 -9.52 -1.13 -9.03
CA GLU A 54 -9.81 -0.22 -10.15
C GLU A 54 -9.98 1.24 -9.68
N LYS A 55 -10.49 1.45 -8.46
CA LYS A 55 -10.74 2.78 -7.89
C LYS A 55 -9.53 3.41 -7.19
N GLN A 56 -8.55 2.62 -6.76
CA GLN A 56 -7.32 3.16 -6.21
C GLN A 56 -6.30 3.36 -7.32
N PRO A 57 -5.93 4.61 -7.65
CA PRO A 57 -4.72 4.81 -8.43
C PRO A 57 -3.56 4.23 -7.61
N ASP A 58 -2.78 3.37 -8.26
CA ASP A 58 -1.57 2.73 -7.73
C ASP A 58 -0.65 3.82 -7.19
N THR A 59 -0.84 4.21 -5.92
CA THR A 59 0.02 5.18 -5.25
C THR A 59 1.25 4.39 -4.87
N ARG A 60 2.12 4.25 -5.85
CA ARG A 60 3.32 3.46 -5.75
C ARG A 60 4.19 4.05 -4.64
N PRO A 61 4.64 3.26 -3.66
CA PRO A 61 5.54 3.75 -2.61
C PRO A 61 6.75 4.50 -3.18
N GLU A 62 7.20 4.13 -4.37
CA GLU A 62 8.28 4.77 -5.14
C GLU A 62 7.98 6.24 -5.48
N GLU A 63 6.71 6.62 -5.63
CA GLU A 63 6.27 7.99 -5.87
C GLU A 63 6.17 8.80 -4.57
N LEU A 64 6.01 8.13 -3.41
CA LEU A 64 5.95 8.79 -2.10
C LEU A 64 7.34 9.12 -1.54
N VAL A 65 8.33 8.25 -1.78
CA VAL A 65 9.72 8.46 -1.33
C VAL A 65 10.31 9.83 -1.73
N PRO A 66 10.22 10.31 -2.99
CA PRO A 66 10.74 11.62 -3.35
C PRO A 66 10.00 12.77 -2.66
N LEU A 67 8.68 12.65 -2.43
CA LEU A 67 7.89 13.65 -1.72
C LEU A 67 8.32 13.76 -0.25
N PHE A 68 8.54 12.62 0.42
CA PHE A 68 9.06 12.61 1.78
C PHE A 68 10.46 13.22 1.87
N ARG A 69 11.32 12.95 0.89
CA ARG A 69 12.65 13.56 0.81
C ARG A 69 12.55 15.09 0.74
N GLU A 70 11.75 15.60 -0.21
CA GLU A 70 11.58 17.04 -0.40
C GLU A 70 11.03 17.69 0.88
N TRP A 71 10.05 17.07 1.51
CA TRP A 71 9.48 17.56 2.76
C TRP A 71 10.50 17.63 3.90
N ILE A 72 11.33 16.59 4.07
CA ILE A 72 12.41 16.59 5.07
C ILE A 72 13.43 17.69 4.77
N GLU A 73 13.81 17.87 3.51
CA GLU A 73 14.75 18.92 3.10
C GLU A 73 14.22 20.31 3.43
N LEU A 74 12.93 20.57 3.17
CA LEU A 74 12.27 21.83 3.51
C LEU A 74 12.26 22.09 5.01
N LEU A 75 11.96 21.07 5.83
CA LEU A 75 12.00 21.19 7.29
C LEU A 75 13.40 21.57 7.80
N LEU A 76 14.43 20.92 7.26
CA LEU A 76 15.82 21.22 7.62
C LEU A 76 16.24 22.64 7.19
N GLN A 77 15.77 23.10 6.03
CA GLN A 77 16.03 24.47 5.57
C GLN A 77 15.33 25.51 6.45
N GLN A 78 14.08 25.27 6.83
CA GLN A 78 13.33 26.13 7.75
C GLN A 78 14.05 26.26 9.10
N GLU A 79 14.51 25.15 9.66
CA GLU A 79 15.23 25.15 10.93
C GLU A 79 16.53 25.98 10.85
N LYS A 80 17.30 25.82 9.77
CA LYS A 80 18.52 26.61 9.54
C LYS A 80 18.21 28.10 9.46
N LEU A 81 17.16 28.49 8.73
CA LEU A 81 16.74 29.89 8.61
C LEU A 81 16.34 30.47 9.96
N GLU A 82 15.60 29.72 10.78
CA GLU A 82 15.21 30.18 12.13
C GLU A 82 16.43 30.34 13.06
N ARG A 83 17.42 29.44 12.98
CA ARG A 83 18.68 29.58 13.72
C ARG A 83 19.44 30.84 13.28
N LEU A 84 19.52 31.12 11.98
CA LEU A 84 20.19 32.32 11.45
C LEU A 84 19.47 33.61 11.86
N LYS A 85 18.12 33.65 11.81
CA LYS A 85 17.34 34.79 12.31
C LYS A 85 17.61 35.07 13.78
N LYS A 86 17.68 34.03 14.62
CA LYS A 86 17.99 34.16 16.05
C LYS A 86 19.40 34.71 16.29
N LEU A 87 20.39 34.32 15.49
CA LEU A 87 21.76 34.84 15.59
C LEU A 87 21.83 36.31 15.16
N ARG A 88 21.20 36.66 14.04
CA ARG A 88 21.13 38.06 13.58
C ARG A 88 20.46 38.98 14.59
N ASN A 89 19.42 38.52 15.27
CA ASN A 89 18.71 39.33 16.27
C ASN A 89 19.47 39.47 17.61
N LYS A 90 20.60 38.77 17.79
CA LYS A 90 21.47 38.83 18.98
C LYS A 90 22.75 39.64 18.78
N LEU A 91 23.02 40.06 17.54
CA LEU A 91 24.10 40.99 17.15
C LEU A 91 23.52 42.41 17.07
#